data_AF-A0A1Q7E152-F1
#
_entry.id   AF-A0A1Q7E152-F1
#
_cell.length_a   1.000
_cell.length_b   1.000
_cell.length_c   1.000
_cell.angle_alpha   90.00
_cell.angle_beta   90.00
_cell.angle_gamma   90.00
#
_symmetry.space_group_name_H-M   'P 1'
#
loop_
_entity.id
_entity.type
_entity.pdbx_description
1 polymer ?
#
loop_
_entity_poly.entity_id
_entity_poly.type
_entity_poly.pdbx_seq_one_letter_code
_entity_poly.pdbx_strand_id
1 'polypeptide(L)'
;MFPAVSRRPLKTIDISPSEITFLAFSHLHFDHTGNAYAFDSSTWILNKDEIAWAEATPTPLGVAPDSFAASRTAKTQMTDGDYDVFGEATRTAGNPATTLPWSRNAGIA
;
A
#
# COMPACT_ATOMS: atom_id res chain seq x y z
N MET A 1 23.19 -30.54 12.95
CA MET A 1 23.56 -29.15 13.34
C MET A 1 23.29 -28.26 12.14
N PHE A 2 22.12 -27.62 12.09
CA PHE A 2 21.77 -26.68 11.03
C PHE A 2 22.43 -25.32 11.33
N PRO A 3 23.03 -24.63 10.35
CA PRO A 3 23.69 -23.36 10.60
C PRO A 3 22.66 -22.33 11.08
N ALA A 4 23.06 -21.55 12.08
CA ALA A 4 22.23 -20.51 12.67
C ALA A 4 21.82 -19.49 11.59
N VAL A 5 20.51 -19.31 11.40
CA VAL A 5 19.96 -18.13 10.73
C VAL A 5 20.47 -16.90 11.47
N SER A 6 21.12 -15.99 10.75
CA SER A 6 21.59 -14.71 11.26
C SER A 6 20.41 -13.90 11.79
N ARG A 7 20.23 -13.87 13.12
CA ARG A 7 19.25 -12.99 13.79
C ARG A 7 19.85 -11.59 13.90
N ARG A 8 19.85 -10.84 12.79
CA ARG A 8 20.11 -9.40 12.89
C ARG A 8 18.90 -8.77 13.61
N PRO A 9 19.08 -8.08 14.74
CA PRO A 9 17.98 -7.32 15.33
C PRO A 9 17.55 -6.24 14.33
N LEU A 10 16.26 -6.21 14.00
CA LEU A 10 15.65 -5.12 13.27
C LEU A 10 15.84 -3.85 14.11
N LYS A 11 16.51 -2.84 13.55
CA LYS A 11 16.62 -1.53 14.18
C LYS A 11 15.21 -0.97 14.26
N THR A 12 14.74 -0.63 15.46
CA THR A 12 13.50 0.16 15.61
C THR A 12 13.72 1.48 14.88
N ILE A 13 12.83 1.78 13.94
CA ILE A 13 12.79 3.06 13.25
C ILE A 13 11.83 3.94 14.05
N ASP A 14 12.34 5.02 14.63
CA ASP A 14 11.57 5.98 15.42
C ASP A 14 10.91 6.99 14.47
N ILE A 15 9.83 6.55 13.80
CA ILE A 15 8.99 7.38 12.93
C ILE A 15 7.55 7.18 13.37
N SER A 16 6.86 8.29 13.66
CA SER A 16 5.43 8.29 13.94
C SER A 16 4.60 8.12 12.65
N PRO A 17 3.42 7.49 12.70
CA PRO A 17 2.54 7.41 11.54
C PRO A 17 2.20 8.76 10.91
N SER A 18 2.10 9.82 11.72
CA SER A 18 1.85 11.19 11.27
C SER A 18 2.97 11.80 10.43
N GLU A 19 4.19 11.27 10.52
CA GLU A 19 5.34 11.69 9.69
C GLU A 19 5.33 11.06 8.30
N ILE A 20 4.43 10.11 8.03
CA ILE A 20 4.28 9.50 6.71
C ILE A 20 3.49 10.43 5.80
N THR A 21 4.13 10.92 4.74
CA THR A 21 3.47 11.80 3.75
C THR A 21 2.55 11.05 2.81
N PHE A 22 2.96 9.86 2.34
CA PHE A 22 2.21 9.05 1.38
C PHE A 22 2.04 7.62 1.90
N LEU A 23 0.82 7.12 1.81
CA LEU A 23 0.50 5.72 2.07
C LEU A 23 -0.04 5.09 0.78
N ALA A 24 0.72 4.20 0.17
CA ALA A 24 0.31 3.50 -1.04
C ALA A 24 -0.12 2.07 -0.72
N PHE A 25 -1.22 1.64 -1.32
CA PHE A 25 -1.72 0.27 -1.19
C PHE A 25 -1.43 -0.49 -2.49
N SER A 26 -0.83 -1.67 -2.36
CA SER A 26 -0.67 -2.58 -3.50
C SER A 26 -1.99 -3.26 -3.90
N HIS A 27 -2.86 -3.51 -2.91
CA HIS A 27 -4.24 -4.01 -3.05
C HIS A 27 -4.98 -3.84 -1.69
N LEU A 28 -6.27 -4.16 -1.62
CA LEU A 28 -7.14 -3.85 -0.46
C LEU A 28 -7.61 -5.07 0.35
N HIS A 29 -6.82 -6.14 0.39
CA HIS A 29 -7.02 -7.14 1.45
C HIS A 29 -6.75 -6.56 2.85
N PHE A 30 -7.35 -7.15 3.87
CA PHE A 30 -7.29 -6.69 5.25
C PHE A 30 -5.86 -6.69 5.83
N ASP A 31 -5.01 -7.64 5.44
CA ASP A 31 -3.62 -7.72 5.88
C ASP A 31 -2.74 -6.57 5.35
N HIS A 32 -3.21 -5.85 4.32
CA HIS A 32 -2.58 -4.65 3.79
C HIS A 32 -3.22 -3.34 4.30
N THR A 33 -4.46 -3.40 4.78
CA THR A 33 -5.25 -2.21 5.16
C THR A 33 -5.54 -2.12 6.66
N GLY A 34 -5.28 -3.17 7.45
CA GLY A 34 -5.71 -3.28 8.83
C GLY A 34 -5.21 -2.17 9.78
N ASN A 35 -4.09 -1.52 9.44
CA ASN A 35 -3.52 -0.41 10.20
C ASN A 35 -3.67 0.95 9.50
N ALA A 36 -4.39 1.03 8.38
CA ALA A 36 -4.46 2.24 7.58
C ALA A 36 -5.04 3.43 8.37
N TYR A 37 -5.92 3.18 9.34
CA TYR A 37 -6.47 4.19 10.24
C TYR A 37 -5.40 5.02 10.98
N ALA A 38 -4.20 4.47 11.20
CA ALA A 38 -3.12 5.18 11.87
C ALA A 38 -2.47 6.27 10.99
N PHE A 39 -2.78 6.30 9.70
CA PHE A 39 -2.17 7.16 8.68
C PHE A 39 -3.21 8.09 8.04
N ASP A 40 -4.19 8.55 8.81
CA ASP A 40 -5.27 9.43 8.33
C ASP A 40 -4.77 10.81 7.85
N SER A 41 -3.61 11.25 8.33
CA SER A 41 -2.93 12.47 7.91
C SER A 41 -2.15 12.34 6.59
N SER A 42 -1.86 11.11 6.14
CA SER A 42 -1.12 10.85 4.91
C SER A 42 -2.00 11.05 3.66
N THR A 43 -1.35 11.23 2.51
CA THR A 43 -2.03 11.11 1.21
C THR A 43 -2.09 9.65 0.81
N TRP A 44 -3.29 9.10 0.67
CA TRP A 44 -3.51 7.71 0.30
C TRP A 44 -3.46 7.57 -1.22
N ILE A 45 -2.56 6.73 -1.72
CA ILE A 45 -2.42 6.42 -3.14
C ILE A 45 -3.18 5.12 -3.39
N LEU A 46 -4.26 5.23 -4.16
CA LEU A 46 -5.25 4.18 -4.33
C LEU A 46 -5.53 3.97 -5.81
N ASN A 47 -5.71 2.72 -6.21
CA ASN A 47 -6.13 2.39 -7.56
C ASN A 47 -7.66 2.32 -7.64
N LYS A 48 -8.25 2.94 -8.68
CA LYS A 48 -9.70 2.99 -8.87
C LYS A 48 -10.34 1.62 -9.02
N ASP A 49 -9.69 0.72 -9.76
CA ASP A 49 -10.20 -0.63 -9.99
C ASP A 49 -10.21 -1.45 -8.71
N GLU A 50 -9.24 -1.20 -7.82
CA GLU A 50 -9.14 -1.89 -6.53
C GLU A 50 -10.22 -1.45 -5.56
N ILE A 51 -10.45 -0.14 -5.46
CA ILE A 51 -11.56 0.39 -4.65
C ILE A 51 -12.88 -0.20 -5.16
N ALA A 52 -13.11 -0.17 -6.47
CA ALA A 52 -14.33 -0.72 -7.07
C ALA A 52 -14.49 -2.23 -6.82
N TRP A 53 -13.40 -3.01 -6.86
CA TRP A 53 -13.41 -4.42 -6.52
C TRP A 53 -13.69 -4.64 -5.03
N ALA A 54 -12.99 -3.95 -4.14
CA ALA A 54 -13.12 -4.09 -2.69
C ALA A 54 -14.50 -3.67 -2.16
N GLU A 55 -15.15 -2.71 -2.82
CA GLU A 55 -16.52 -2.27 -2.51
C GLU A 55 -17.61 -3.12 -3.18
N ALA A 56 -17.25 -4.15 -3.96
CA ALA A 56 -18.22 -5.01 -4.63
C ALA A 56 -19.12 -5.78 -3.64
N THR A 57 -20.31 -6.16 -4.10
CA THR A 57 -21.25 -6.99 -3.37
C THR A 57 -21.48 -8.32 -4.12
N PRO A 58 -21.34 -9.49 -3.46
CA PRO A 58 -20.90 -9.66 -2.08
C PRO A 58 -19.44 -9.20 -1.89
N THR A 59 -19.09 -8.81 -0.66
CA THR A 59 -17.73 -8.39 -0.31
C THR A 59 -16.72 -9.46 -0.72
N PRO A 60 -15.66 -9.11 -1.46
CA PRO A 60 -14.65 -10.07 -1.85
C PRO A 60 -13.96 -10.72 -0.65
N LEU A 61 -13.50 -11.97 -0.83
CA LEU A 61 -12.78 -12.69 0.20
C LEU A 61 -11.53 -11.91 0.64
N GLY A 62 -11.29 -11.85 1.96
CA GLY A 62 -10.10 -11.17 2.51
C GLY A 62 -10.23 -9.65 2.62
N VAL A 63 -11.31 -9.05 2.13
CA VAL A 63 -11.58 -7.61 2.27
C VAL A 63 -12.38 -7.33 3.56
N ALA A 64 -11.96 -6.30 4.30
CA ALA A 64 -12.73 -5.72 5.40
C ALA A 64 -13.04 -4.25 5.08
N PRO A 65 -14.26 -3.89 4.64
CA PRO A 65 -14.56 -2.54 4.18
C PRO A 65 -14.19 -1.42 5.17
N ASP A 66 -14.27 -1.70 6.47
CA ASP A 66 -13.93 -0.74 7.52
C ASP A 66 -12.44 -0.42 7.59
N SER A 67 -11.54 -1.32 7.17
CA SER A 67 -10.09 -1.11 7.28
C SER A 67 -9.56 -0.04 6.34
N PHE A 68 -10.27 0.26 5.25
CA PHE A 68 -9.92 1.34 4.33
C PHE A 68 -10.99 2.45 4.29
N ALA A 69 -11.96 2.46 5.21
CA ALA A 69 -13.05 3.44 5.21
C ALA A 69 -12.58 4.90 5.37
N ALA A 70 -11.43 5.12 6.01
CA ALA A 70 -10.81 6.45 6.13
C ALA A 70 -10.43 7.05 4.76
N SER A 71 -10.26 6.25 3.71
CA SER A 71 -10.06 6.74 2.34
C SER A 71 -11.19 7.63 1.83
N ARG A 72 -12.41 7.54 2.40
CA ARG A 72 -13.56 8.39 2.06
C ARG A 72 -13.38 9.84 2.49
N THR A 73 -12.52 10.10 3.47
CA THR A 73 -12.30 11.43 4.07
C THR A 73 -10.84 11.87 4.04
N ALA A 74 -9.89 10.94 3.91
CA ALA A 74 -8.47 11.22 3.80
C ALA A 74 -8.16 11.95 2.47
N LYS A 75 -6.98 12.56 2.39
CA LYS A 75 -6.47 13.04 1.10
C LYS A 75 -6.14 11.82 0.24
N THR A 76 -6.76 11.71 -0.93
CA THR A 76 -6.52 10.58 -1.83
C THR A 76 -5.93 11.04 -3.16
N GLN A 77 -4.94 10.30 -3.64
CA GLN A 77 -4.44 10.34 -5.01
C GLN A 77 -4.90 9.06 -5.71
N MET A 78 -5.91 9.18 -6.57
CA MET A 78 -6.45 8.04 -7.31
C MET A 78 -5.64 7.78 -8.58
N THR A 79 -5.34 6.52 -8.85
CA THR A 79 -4.57 6.05 -10.01
C THR A 79 -5.39 5.09 -10.86
N ASP A 80 -4.96 4.92 -12.11
CA ASP A 80 -5.56 4.03 -13.10
C ASP A 80 -4.42 3.26 -13.78
N GLY A 81 -3.93 2.22 -13.10
CA GLY A 81 -2.74 1.46 -13.48
C GLY A 81 -1.45 1.94 -12.78
N ASP A 82 -0.32 1.76 -13.47
CA ASP A 82 1.01 2.13 -12.97
C ASP A 82 1.08 3.61 -12.61
N TYR A 83 1.67 3.90 -11.44
CA TYR A 83 1.78 5.27 -10.94
C TYR A 83 3.19 5.55 -10.44
N ASP A 84 3.79 6.61 -10.98
CA ASP A 84 5.03 7.18 -10.46
C ASP A 84 4.67 8.15 -9.33
N VAL A 85 5.00 7.74 -8.10
CA VAL A 85 4.67 8.46 -6.88
C VAL A 85 5.54 9.71 -6.69
N PHE A 86 6.75 9.72 -7.23
CA PHE A 86 7.76 10.74 -6.95
C PHE A 86 8.15 11.58 -8.18
N GLY A 87 7.67 11.21 -9.38
CA GLY A 87 7.93 11.96 -10.61
C GLY A 87 9.35 11.79 -11.15
N GLU A 88 10.07 10.77 -10.71
CA GLU A 88 11.49 10.52 -11.01
C GLU A 88 11.68 9.71 -12.31
N ALA A 89 10.60 9.26 -12.98
CA ALA A 89 10.69 8.38 -14.14
C ALA A 89 11.35 8.99 -15.40
N THR A 90 11.73 10.27 -15.40
CA THR A 90 12.54 10.85 -16.49
C THR A 90 14.01 11.01 -16.10
N ARG A 91 14.83 10.07 -16.61
CA ARG A 91 16.31 9.95 -16.57
C ARG A 91 16.88 9.30 -15.30
N THR A 92 17.07 7.98 -15.34
CA THR A 92 18.34 7.32 -15.70
C THR A 92 18.13 5.80 -15.62
N ALA A 93 18.60 5.04 -16.61
CA ALA A 93 18.56 3.58 -16.56
C ALA A 93 19.38 3.09 -15.36
N GLY A 94 18.73 2.58 -14.30
CA GLY A 94 19.42 1.99 -13.15
C GLY A 94 18.76 2.10 -11.78
N ASN A 95 17.59 2.73 -11.62
CA ASN A 95 16.93 2.83 -10.31
C ASN A 95 15.78 1.80 -10.19
N PRO A 96 15.90 0.75 -9.36
CA PRO A 96 14.78 -0.15 -9.12
C PRO A 96 13.74 0.53 -8.22
N ALA A 97 12.51 0.64 -8.72
CA ALA A 97 11.26 1.05 -8.04
C ALA A 97 10.97 2.55 -7.83
N THR A 98 10.85 3.33 -8.90
CA THR A 98 10.11 4.61 -8.88
C THR A 98 8.67 4.48 -9.38
N THR A 99 8.38 3.46 -10.18
CA THR A 99 7.02 3.08 -10.60
C THR A 99 6.49 2.01 -9.65
N LEU A 100 5.29 2.19 -9.11
CA LEU A 100 4.55 1.10 -8.47
C LEU A 100 3.84 0.29 -9.57
N PRO A 101 4.33 -0.92 -9.93
CA PRO A 101 3.64 -1.76 -10.89
C PRO A 101 2.32 -2.24 -10.28
N TRP A 102 1.22 -1.97 -10.96
CA TRP A 102 -0.09 -2.42 -10.52
C TRP A 102 -0.36 -3.84 -11.05
N SER A 103 -0.24 -4.87 -10.20
CA SER A 103 -0.61 -6.24 -10.57
C SER A 103 -1.81 -6.72 -9.74
N ARG A 104 -2.89 -7.12 -10.43
CA ARG A 104 -4.10 -7.72 -9.81
C ARG A 104 -3.86 -9.14 -9.26
N ASN A 105 -2.61 -9.61 -9.23
CA ASN A 105 -2.23 -10.95 -8.79
C ASN A 105 -1.33 -10.88 -7.55
N ALA A 106 -1.88 -10.42 -6.44
CA ALA A 106 -1.49 -10.95 -5.12
C ALA A 106 -2.39 -12.16 -4.83
N GLY A 107 -2.25 -13.19 -5.68
CA GLY A 107 -2.87 -14.48 -5.42
C GLY A 107 -2.10 -15.19 -4.33
N ILE A 108 -2.78 -15.45 -3.21
CA ILE A 108 -2.48 -16.51 -2.23
C ILE A 108 -1.18 -16.29 -1.42
N ALA A 109 -1.24 -16.63 -0.13
CA ALA A 109 -0.05 -16.90 0.67
C ALA A 109 0.90 -17.91 0.00
#